data_AF-A0A6I9PKM4-F1
#
_entry.id   AF-A0A6I9PKM4-F1
#
_cell.length_a   1.000
_cell.length_b   1.000
_cell.length_c   1.000
_cell.angle_alpha   90.00
_cell.angle_beta   90.00
_cell.angle_gamma   90.00
#
_symmetry.space_group_name_H-M   'P 1'
#
loop_
_entity.id
_entity.type
_entity.pdbx_description
1 polymer ?
#
loop_
_entity_poly.entity_id
_entity_poly.type
_entity_poly.pdbx_seq_one_letter_code
_entity_poly.pdbx_strand_id
1 'polypeptide(L)'
;MSSILPFTPPVVKRLLGWKKTPTGSGGAGGGIGGVGEHNGGGQEEKWCEKAVKSLVKKLKKTGQLDELEKAISTQNSNTKCVTIPR
;
A
#
# COMPACT_ATOMS: atom_id res chain seq x y z
N MET A 1 -12.55 -24.50 13.79
CA MET A 1 -11.28 -23.97 14.32
C MET A 1 -10.35 -23.73 13.14
N SER A 2 -10.41 -22.54 12.53
CA SER A 2 -9.49 -22.16 11.44
C SER A 2 -8.45 -21.20 12.00
N SER A 3 -7.32 -21.76 12.42
CA SER A 3 -6.12 -21.03 12.79
C SER A 3 -5.49 -20.43 11.52
N ILE A 4 -5.83 -19.18 11.21
CA ILE A 4 -5.07 -18.39 10.23
C ILE A 4 -4.43 -17.26 11.03
N LEU A 5 -3.21 -17.54 11.50
CA LEU A 5 -2.31 -16.50 11.98
C LEU A 5 -2.16 -15.46 10.86
N PRO A 6 -2.34 -14.15 11.13
CA PRO A 6 -2.20 -13.12 10.10
C PRO A 6 -0.72 -12.97 9.74
N PHE A 7 -0.23 -13.80 8.82
CA PHE A 7 1.15 -13.77 8.33
C PHE A 7 1.45 -12.54 7.46
N THR A 8 0.44 -11.68 7.28
CA THR A 8 0.55 -10.32 6.77
C THR A 8 0.35 -9.36 7.94
N PRO A 9 1.40 -8.60 8.35
CA PRO A 9 1.25 -7.55 9.35
C PRO A 9 0.08 -6.63 8.96
N PRO A 10 -0.84 -6.27 9.88
CA PRO A 10 -2.03 -5.47 9.56
C PRO A 10 -1.69 -4.16 8.85
N VAL A 11 -0.51 -3.60 9.15
CA VAL A 11 0.07 -2.44 8.45
C VAL A 11 0.28 -2.68 6.95
N VAL A 12 0.76 -3.86 6.53
CA VAL A 12 0.98 -4.17 5.09
C VAL A 12 -0.35 -4.18 4.35
N LYS A 13 -1.38 -4.78 4.95
CA LYS A 13 -2.73 -4.80 4.39
C LYS A 13 -3.35 -3.40 4.32
N ARG A 14 -3.15 -2.59 5.37
CA ARG A 14 -3.55 -1.17 5.36
C ARG A 14 -2.85 -0.42 4.23
N LEU A 15 -1.52 -0.46 4.17
CA LEU A 15 -0.68 0.21 3.16
C LEU A 15 -1.07 -0.17 1.72
N LEU A 16 -1.32 -1.46 1.46
CA LEU A 16 -1.79 -1.92 0.15
C LEU A 16 -3.19 -1.41 -0.18
N GLY A 17 -4.06 -1.22 0.82
CA GLY A 17 -5.37 -0.59 0.65
C GLY A 17 -5.30 0.89 0.24
N TRP A 18 -4.16 1.57 0.47
CA TRP A 18 -3.91 2.93 -0.01
C TRP A 18 -3.33 2.98 -1.43
N LYS A 19 -3.03 1.82 -2.06
CA LYS A 19 -2.59 1.77 -3.46
C LYS A 19 -3.70 2.34 -4.33
N LYS A 20 -3.46 3.51 -4.90
CA LYS A 20 -4.35 4.10 -5.91
C LYS A 20 -4.24 3.25 -7.18
N THR A 21 -5.34 2.60 -7.57
CA THR A 21 -5.41 1.91 -8.85
C THR A 21 -5.24 2.97 -9.95
N PRO A 22 -4.41 2.74 -10.99
CA PRO A 22 -4.32 3.67 -12.12
C PRO A 22 -5.64 3.78 -12.92
N THR A 23 -6.64 2.98 -12.63
CA THR A 23 -8.04 3.22 -13.02
C THR A 23 -8.70 4.19 -12.05
N GLY A 24 -8.85 5.46 -12.47
CA GLY A 24 -9.77 6.41 -11.83
C GLY A 24 -9.12 7.68 -11.27
N SER A 25 -8.66 8.54 -12.17
CA SER A 25 -8.89 9.97 -11.99
C SER A 25 -10.40 10.27 -12.07
N GLY A 26 -10.94 10.99 -11.09
CA GLY A 26 -12.34 11.42 -11.01
C GLY A 26 -13.03 10.79 -9.79
N GLY A 27 -13.49 11.54 -8.80
CA GLY A 27 -14.47 12.60 -8.98
C GLY A 27 -15.86 11.96 -9.06
N ALA A 28 -16.78 12.40 -8.21
CA ALA A 28 -18.15 11.89 -8.16
C ALA A 28 -18.80 11.76 -9.56
N GLY A 29 -19.54 10.67 -9.81
CA GLY A 29 -20.38 10.52 -11.01
C GLY A 29 -20.26 9.14 -11.66
N GLY A 30 -21.39 8.43 -11.77
CA GLY A 30 -21.45 7.11 -12.38
C GLY A 30 -21.36 7.12 -13.91
N GLY A 31 -21.35 5.92 -14.50
CA GLY A 31 -21.58 5.73 -15.93
C GLY A 31 -20.63 4.72 -16.59
N ILE A 32 -21.18 3.54 -16.87
CA ILE A 32 -21.01 2.67 -18.05
C ILE A 32 -19.72 2.75 -18.89
N GLY A 33 -19.07 1.58 -19.03
CA GLY A 33 -18.44 1.12 -20.28
C GLY A 33 -16.99 1.55 -20.54
N GLY A 34 -16.09 0.58 -20.64
CA GLY A 34 -14.73 0.82 -21.16
C GLY A 34 -13.77 -0.33 -20.93
N VAL A 35 -13.75 -1.25 -21.88
CA VAL A 35 -12.83 -2.38 -22.10
C VAL A 35 -11.32 -2.07 -22.00
N GLY A 36 -10.55 -3.05 -21.49
CA GLY A 36 -9.06 -3.09 -21.40
C GLY A 36 -8.58 -2.75 -19.99
N GLU A 37 -7.73 -3.47 -19.25
CA GLU A 37 -6.74 -4.50 -19.56
C GLU A 37 -6.70 -5.57 -18.44
N HIS A 38 -7.28 -6.74 -18.69
CA HIS A 38 -6.85 -7.94 -17.96
C HIS A 38 -5.59 -8.43 -18.65
N ASN A 39 -4.43 -8.35 -17.99
CA ASN A 39 -3.31 -9.32 -18.07
C ASN A 39 -2.06 -8.89 -17.23
N GLY A 40 -2.04 -7.70 -16.59
CA GLY A 40 -0.89 -7.25 -15.77
C GLY A 40 -1.11 -7.19 -14.24
N GLY A 41 -2.35 -7.08 -13.78
CA GLY A 41 -2.66 -6.75 -12.38
C GLY A 41 -2.16 -7.76 -11.35
N GLY A 42 -2.27 -9.06 -11.62
CA GLY A 42 -1.91 -10.11 -10.65
C GLY A 42 -0.40 -10.26 -10.38
N GLN A 43 0.46 -9.84 -11.31
CA GLN A 43 1.92 -9.88 -11.12
C GLN A 43 2.42 -8.60 -10.44
N GLU A 44 1.86 -7.46 -10.83
CA GLU A 44 2.14 -6.16 -10.19
C GLU A 44 1.72 -6.18 -8.72
N GLU A 45 0.53 -6.69 -8.39
CA GLU A 45 0.07 -6.79 -7.00
C GLU A 45 1.00 -7.63 -6.12
N LYS A 46 1.49 -8.77 -6.65
CA LYS A 46 2.49 -9.61 -5.97
C LYS A 46 3.82 -8.88 -5.77
N TRP A 47 4.22 -8.05 -6.73
CA TRP A 47 5.41 -7.22 -6.62
C TRP A 47 5.24 -6.10 -5.59
N CYS A 48 4.08 -5.43 -5.59
CA CYS A 48 3.71 -4.41 -4.62
C CYS A 48 3.69 -4.97 -3.19
N GLU A 49 3.09 -6.12 -2.96
CA GLU A 49 3.06 -6.74 -1.64
C GLU A 49 4.47 -7.06 -1.13
N LYS A 50 5.35 -7.57 -1.99
CA LYS A 50 6.76 -7.82 -1.64
C LYS A 50 7.49 -6.52 -1.31
N ALA A 51 7.30 -5.47 -2.11
CA ALA A 51 7.90 -4.16 -1.88
C ALA A 51 7.45 -3.56 -0.54
N VAL A 52 6.14 -3.55 -0.27
CA VAL A 52 5.57 -3.05 0.98
C VAL A 52 6.04 -3.88 2.18
N LYS A 53 6.06 -5.22 2.07
CA LYS A 53 6.53 -6.10 3.15
C LYS A 53 8.01 -5.87 3.47
N SER A 54 8.85 -5.68 2.46
CA SER A 54 10.27 -5.35 2.63
C SER A 54 10.45 -3.99 3.30
N LEU A 55 9.70 -2.98 2.85
CA LEU A 55 9.70 -1.64 3.43
C LEU A 55 9.29 -1.68 4.90
N VAL A 56 8.14 -2.26 5.24
CA VAL A 56 7.67 -2.42 6.63
C VAL A 56 8.69 -3.14 7.49
N LYS A 57 9.33 -4.20 6.97
CA LYS A 57 10.38 -4.93 7.69
C LYS A 57 11.60 -4.05 8.00
N LYS A 58 12.00 -3.16 7.09
CA LYS A 58 13.09 -2.19 7.33
C LYS A 58 12.68 -1.10 8.32
N LEU A 59 11.49 -0.51 8.16
CA LEU A 59 11.02 0.58 9.02
C LEU A 59 10.71 0.14 10.45
N LYS A 60 10.31 -1.12 10.65
CA LYS A 60 10.19 -1.70 12.00
C LYS A 60 11.52 -1.75 12.74
N LYS A 61 12.65 -1.88 12.04
CA LYS A 61 13.99 -1.85 12.67
C LYS A 61 14.42 -0.44 13.04
N THR A 62 14.03 0.56 12.26
CA THR A 62 14.37 1.97 12.51
C THR A 62 13.34 2.70 13.38
N GLY A 63 12.19 2.08 13.66
CA GLY A 63 11.10 2.70 14.42
C GLY A 63 10.34 3.80 13.66
N GLN A 64 10.49 3.88 12.33
CA GLN A 64 9.85 4.91 11.49
C GLN A 64 8.49 4.47 10.91
N LEU A 65 7.95 3.35 11.37
CA LEU A 65 6.69 2.80 10.87
C LEU A 65 5.50 3.72 11.18
N ASP A 66 5.41 4.23 12.40
CA ASP A 66 4.35 5.13 12.84
C ASP A 66 4.30 6.41 12.00
N GLU A 67 5.46 6.97 11.65
CA GLU A 67 5.54 8.15 10.79
C GLU A 67 5.07 7.85 9.37
N LEU A 68 5.42 6.68 8.81
CA LEU A 68 4.91 6.25 7.50
C LEU A 68 3.38 6.09 7.52
N GLU A 69 2.83 5.46 8.56
CA GLU A 69 1.38 5.32 8.71
C GLU A 69 0.68 6.67 8.83
N LYS A 70 1.26 7.58 9.62
CA LYS A 70 0.77 8.95 9.77
C LYS A 70 0.82 9.71 8.45
N ALA A 71 1.93 9.64 7.72
CA ALA A 71 2.11 10.31 6.44
C ALA A 71 1.05 9.90 5.41
N ILE A 72 0.81 8.59 5.31
CA ILE A 72 -0.17 8.04 4.36
C ILE A 72 -1.60 8.33 4.80
N SER A 73 -1.91 8.15 6.09
CA SER A 73 -3.27 8.37 6.60
C SER A 73 -3.69 9.83 6.62
N THR A 74 -2.75 10.76 6.83
CA THR A 74 -3.03 12.20 6.87
C THR A 74 -2.78 12.90 5.54
N GLN A 75 -2.18 12.20 4.57
CA GLN A 75 -1.76 12.74 3.28
C GLN A 75 -1.01 14.08 3.42
N ASN A 76 -0.18 14.19 4.46
CA ASN A 76 0.48 15.42 4.86
C ASN A 76 1.99 15.36 4.54
N SER A 77 2.45 16.32 3.75
CA SER A 77 3.85 16.49 3.37
C SER A 77 4.77 16.98 4.49
N ASN A 78 4.21 17.46 5.61
CA ASN A 78 4.97 17.92 6.78
C ASN A 78 5.37 16.79 7.75
N THR A 79 5.11 15.53 7.39
CA THR A 79 5.55 14.37 8.18
C THR A 79 7.06 14.18 8.10
N LYS A 80 7.66 13.55 9.12
CA LYS A 80 9.11 13.34 9.15
C LYS A 80 9.55 12.41 8.01
N CYS A 81 10.79 12.59 7.57
CA CYS A 81 11.36 11.75 6.52
C CYS A 81 11.43 10.28 6.94
N VAL A 82 10.89 9.39 6.10
CA VAL A 82 11.01 7.94 6.22
C VAL A 82 12.21 7.49 5.40
N THR A 83 13.32 7.21 6.08
CA THR A 83 14.63 6.98 5.44
C THR A 83 14.96 5.50 5.33
N ILE A 84 15.59 5.10 4.22
CA ILE A 84 16.07 3.75 3.98
C ILE A 84 17.57 3.83 3.66
N PRO A 85 18.43 2.98 4.25
CA PRO A 85 19.84 2.89 3.84
C PRO A 85 19.96 2.66 2.34
N ARG A 86 20.87 3.39 1.70
CA ARG A 86 21.11 3.35 0.25
C ARG A 86 21.91 2.12 -0.14
#